data_AF-A0A4S3JHI5-F1
#
_entry.id   AF-A0A4S3JHI5-F1
#
_cell.length_a   1.000
_cell.length_b   1.000
_cell.length_c   1.000
_cell.angle_alpha   90.00
_cell.angle_beta   90.00
_cell.angle_gamma   90.00
#
_symmetry.space_group_name_H-M   'P 1'
#
loop_
_entity.id
_entity.type
_entity.pdbx_description
1 polymer ?
#
loop_
_entity_poly.entity_id
_entity_poly.type
_entity_poly.pdbx_seq_one_letter_code
_entity_poly.pdbx_strand_id
1 'polypeptide(L)'
;MTRFPIYFIWEKATRLPAAATVFMVCLFVVSCVALNAVHQTASRLTWSFARDEALFFSRKLASVSPSVGVPVHALVLNGFCVLLLGVVYVASTTAFNAFIGTTVIVAQISFAVPAALLLYRRRDPSYLPPNRPFRVPAVIGYISNVVCIIWAVILLVFFCFPTSFPVKAGNMTMRAV
;
A
#
# COMPACT_ATOMS: atom_id res chain seq x y z
N MET A 1 -3.36 -2.30 30.87
CA MET A 1 -4.27 -3.38 30.43
C MET A 1 -4.91 -2.95 29.11
N THR A 2 -4.36 -3.43 28.00
CA THR A 2 -4.67 -3.03 26.63
C THR A 2 -6.03 -3.59 26.19
N ARG A 3 -7.12 -2.93 26.57
CA ARG A 3 -8.46 -3.27 26.07
C ARG A 3 -8.55 -2.79 24.63
N PHE A 4 -8.68 -3.71 23.67
CA PHE A 4 -8.89 -3.37 22.27
C PHE A 4 -10.07 -2.37 22.16
N PRO A 5 -9.85 -1.12 21.71
CA PRO A 5 -10.89 -0.08 21.74
C PRO A 5 -12.16 -0.50 20.99
N ILE A 6 -12.00 -1.26 19.91
CA ILE A 6 -13.09 -1.83 19.11
C ILE A 6 -13.98 -2.77 19.92
N TYR A 7 -13.40 -3.65 20.74
CA TYR A 7 -14.18 -4.56 21.58
C TYR A 7 -15.04 -3.79 22.58
N PHE A 8 -14.47 -2.75 23.21
CA PHE A 8 -15.21 -1.92 24.16
C PHE A 8 -16.37 -1.16 23.48
N ILE A 9 -16.16 -0.63 22.27
CA ILE A 9 -17.21 0.04 21.50
C ILE A 9 -18.34 -0.93 21.18
N TRP A 10 -18.02 -2.15 20.75
CA TRP A 10 -19.02 -3.15 20.40
C TRP A 10 -19.74 -3.72 21.61
N GLU A 11 -19.04 -3.94 22.72
CA GLU A 11 -19.62 -4.30 24.01
C GLU A 11 -20.62 -3.23 24.46
N LYS A 12 -20.27 -1.95 24.34
CA LYS A 12 -21.16 -0.82 24.68
C LYS A 12 -22.32 -0.65 23.70
N ALA A 13 -22.11 -0.89 22.41
CA ALA A 13 -23.15 -0.77 21.39
C ALA A 13 -24.19 -1.90 21.45
N THR A 14 -23.74 -3.14 21.67
CA THR A 14 -24.61 -4.33 21.66
C THR A 14 -25.19 -4.67 23.03
N ARG A 15 -24.64 -4.12 24.12
CA ARG A 15 -24.97 -4.46 25.52
C ARG A 15 -24.87 -5.96 25.86
N LEU A 16 -24.30 -6.76 24.96
CA LEU A 16 -24.15 -8.21 25.11
C LEU A 16 -22.68 -8.62 24.84
N PRO A 17 -21.97 -9.20 25.82
CA PRO A 17 -20.56 -9.56 25.66
C PRO A 17 -20.35 -10.68 24.62
N ALA A 18 -21.35 -11.55 24.44
CA ALA A 18 -21.32 -12.61 23.43
C ALA A 18 -21.32 -12.05 21.99
N ALA A 19 -22.13 -11.02 21.71
CA ALA A 19 -22.19 -10.40 20.39
C ALA A 19 -20.87 -9.71 20.02
N ALA A 20 -20.27 -8.99 20.98
CA ALA A 20 -18.95 -8.38 20.79
C ALA A 20 -17.86 -9.41 20.48
N THR A 21 -17.90 -10.57 21.14
CA THR A 21 -16.94 -11.67 20.91
C THR A 21 -17.11 -12.28 19.51
N VAL A 22 -18.35 -12.51 19.06
CA VAL A 22 -18.63 -13.00 17.70
C VAL A 22 -18.09 -12.02 16.65
N PHE A 23 -18.31 -10.72 16.82
CA PHE A 23 -17.76 -9.72 15.88
C PHE A 23 -16.22 -9.69 15.86
N MET A 24 -15.56 -9.90 17.01
CA MET A 24 -14.10 -10.01 17.04
C MET A 24 -13.59 -11.25 16.30
N VAL A 25 -14.26 -12.39 16.45
CA VAL A 25 -13.91 -13.62 15.71
C VAL A 25 -14.13 -13.41 14.21
N CYS A 26 -15.24 -12.79 13.81
CA CYS A 26 -15.49 -12.44 12.41
C CYS A 26 -14.40 -11.52 11.83
N LEU A 27 -13.99 -10.47 12.56
CA LEU A 27 -12.88 -9.61 12.13
C LEU A 27 -11.57 -10.37 11.98
N PHE A 28 -11.29 -11.29 12.90
CA PHE A 28 -10.07 -12.10 12.84
C PHE A 28 -10.05 -12.95 11.57
N VAL A 29 -11.15 -13.64 11.26
CA VAL A 29 -11.29 -14.43 10.03
C VAL A 29 -11.13 -13.55 8.78
N VAL A 30 -11.81 -12.39 8.74
CA VAL A 30 -11.69 -11.44 7.62
C VAL A 30 -10.26 -10.95 7.46
N SER A 31 -9.55 -10.67 8.57
CA SER A 31 -8.16 -10.24 8.54
C SER A 31 -7.24 -11.32 7.98
N CYS A 32 -7.43 -12.59 8.36
CA CYS A 32 -6.69 -13.71 7.78
C CYS A 32 -6.89 -13.82 6.27
N VAL A 33 -8.13 -13.71 5.78
CA VAL A 33 -8.44 -13.75 4.35
C VAL A 33 -7.81 -12.56 3.63
N ALA A 34 -7.92 -11.35 4.19
CA ALA A 34 -7.35 -10.14 3.62
C ALA A 34 -5.82 -10.22 3.52
N LEU A 35 -5.13 -10.72 4.55
CA LEU A 35 -3.68 -10.92 4.55
C LEU A 35 -3.27 -11.86 3.41
N ASN A 36 -3.92 -13.02 3.29
CA ASN A 36 -3.65 -13.96 2.20
C ASN A 36 -3.87 -13.33 0.81
N ALA A 37 -4.95 -12.56 0.65
CA ALA A 37 -5.25 -11.87 -0.60
C ALA A 37 -4.18 -10.82 -0.96
N VAL A 38 -3.70 -10.05 0.02
CA VAL A 38 -2.62 -9.07 -0.18
C VAL A 38 -1.31 -9.74 -0.54
N HIS A 39 -0.92 -10.81 0.16
CA HIS A 39 0.28 -11.59 -0.15
C HIS A 39 0.24 -12.17 -1.56
N GLN A 40 -0.92 -12.67 -1.98
CA GLN A 40 -1.11 -13.21 -3.32
C GLN A 40 -1.02 -12.12 -4.39
N THR A 41 -1.61 -10.95 -4.14
CA THR A 41 -1.56 -9.81 -5.06
C THR A 41 -0.13 -9.30 -5.22
N ALA A 42 0.61 -9.15 -4.11
CA ALA A 42 2.01 -8.72 -4.12
C ALA A 42 2.92 -9.70 -4.89
N SER A 43 2.70 -11.01 -4.73
CA SER A 43 3.40 -12.05 -5.47
C SER A 43 3.16 -11.95 -6.99
N ARG A 44 1.90 -11.71 -7.41
CA ARG A 44 1.55 -11.50 -8.82
C ARG A 44 2.14 -10.22 -9.41
N LEU A 45 2.18 -9.12 -8.65
CA LEU A 45 2.83 -7.88 -9.07
C LEU A 45 4.34 -8.09 -9.28
N THR A 46 4.99 -8.77 -8.33
CA THR A 46 6.41 -9.11 -8.41
C THR A 46 6.70 -10.01 -9.62
N TRP A 47 5.83 -10.98 -9.90
CA TRP A 47 5.92 -11.83 -11.08
C TRP A 47 5.77 -11.03 -12.39
N SER A 48 4.83 -10.08 -12.45
CA SER A 48 4.67 -9.19 -13.61
C SER A 48 5.93 -8.36 -13.85
N PHE A 49 6.53 -7.79 -12.80
CA PHE A 49 7.80 -7.07 -12.91
C PHE A 49 8.97 -7.97 -13.32
N ALA A 50 9.00 -9.22 -12.86
CA ALA A 50 10.01 -10.19 -13.27
C ALA A 50 9.88 -10.57 -14.75
N ARG A 51 8.66 -10.59 -15.30
CA ARG A 51 8.41 -10.84 -16.73
C ARG A 51 8.94 -9.70 -17.61
N ASP A 52 8.93 -8.48 -17.10
CA ASP A 52 9.47 -7.30 -17.79
C ASP A 52 11.00 -7.16 -17.60
N GLU A 53 11.68 -8.22 -17.14
CA GLU A 53 13.12 -8.29 -16.80
C GLU A 53 13.62 -7.20 -15.82
N ALA A 54 12.71 -6.55 -15.08
CA ALA A 54 13.02 -5.42 -14.20
C ALA A 54 13.63 -5.83 -12.84
N LEU A 55 13.81 -7.14 -12.58
CA LEU A 55 14.28 -7.67 -11.29
C LEU A 55 15.53 -8.54 -11.44
N PHE A 56 16.44 -8.44 -10.47
CA PHE A 56 17.57 -9.35 -10.34
C PHE A 56 17.05 -10.79 -10.18
N PHE A 57 17.56 -11.72 -10.99
CA PHE A 57 17.03 -13.10 -11.14
C PHE A 57 15.61 -13.20 -11.73
N SER A 58 15.25 -12.30 -12.65
CA SER A 58 13.98 -12.30 -13.42
C SER A 58 13.52 -13.69 -13.85
N ARG A 59 14.39 -14.54 -14.41
CA ARG A 59 14.05 -15.92 -14.81
C ARG A 59 13.50 -16.81 -13.70
N LYS A 60 14.03 -16.71 -12.47
CA LYS A 60 13.57 -17.51 -11.33
C LYS A 60 12.30 -16.93 -10.72
N LEU A 61 12.18 -15.61 -10.66
CA LEU A 61 11.01 -14.91 -10.12
C LEU A 61 9.80 -14.96 -11.08
N ALA A 62 10.05 -15.01 -12.39
CA ALA A 62 9.02 -15.16 -13.43
C ALA A 62 8.58 -16.63 -13.61
N SER A 63 9.22 -17.59 -12.94
CA SER A 63 8.84 -19.00 -13.02
C SER A 63 7.59 -19.28 -12.17
N VAL A 64 6.52 -19.70 -12.83
CA VAL A 64 5.27 -20.13 -12.20
C VAL A 64 5.30 -21.65 -12.02
N SER A 65 4.97 -22.15 -10.83
CA SER A 65 4.87 -23.59 -10.59
C SER A 65 3.63 -24.15 -11.29
N PRO A 66 3.76 -25.16 -12.18
CA PRO A 66 2.64 -25.73 -12.93
C PRO A 66 1.63 -26.48 -12.05
N SER A 67 2.04 -26.94 -10.86
CA SER A 67 1.15 -27.67 -9.94
C SER A 67 0.23 -26.76 -9.13
N VAL A 68 0.65 -25.52 -8.85
CA VAL A 68 -0.04 -24.62 -7.91
C VAL A 68 -0.54 -23.36 -8.61
N GLY A 69 -0.06 -23.06 -9.84
CA GLY A 69 -0.45 -21.88 -10.60
C GLY A 69 -0.02 -20.55 -9.97
N VAL A 70 0.90 -20.58 -9.01
CA VAL A 70 1.37 -19.42 -8.25
C VAL A 70 2.90 -19.28 -8.39
N PRO A 71 3.43 -18.06 -8.55
CA PRO A 71 4.88 -17.81 -8.57
C PRO A 71 5.47 -17.95 -7.15
N VAL A 72 5.87 -19.17 -6.80
CA VAL A 72 6.35 -19.54 -5.44
C VAL A 72 7.60 -18.73 -5.07
N HIS A 73 8.54 -18.52 -5.99
CA HIS A 73 9.75 -17.74 -5.72
C HIS A 73 9.45 -16.28 -5.38
N ALA A 74 8.49 -15.66 -6.09
CA ALA A 74 8.03 -14.31 -5.78
C ALA A 74 7.30 -14.24 -4.44
N LEU A 75 6.52 -15.28 -4.10
CA LEU A 75 5.85 -15.38 -2.81
C LEU A 75 6.84 -15.49 -1.63
N VAL A 76 7.87 -16.34 -1.77
CA VAL A 76 8.92 -16.50 -0.74
C VAL A 76 9.70 -15.20 -0.55
N LEU A 77 10.06 -14.52 -1.64
CA LEU A 77 10.73 -13.22 -1.56
C LEU A 77 9.86 -12.18 -0.82
N ASN A 78 8.58 -12.09 -1.18
CA ASN A 78 7.65 -11.19 -0.50
C ASN A 78 7.50 -11.54 0.99
N GLY A 79 7.40 -12.83 1.33
CA GLY A 79 7.37 -13.30 2.71
C GLY A 79 8.64 -12.93 3.48
N PHE A 80 9.82 -13.06 2.87
CA PHE A 80 11.09 -12.66 3.46
C PHE A 80 11.14 -11.15 3.75
N CYS A 81 10.70 -10.30 2.80
CA CYS A 81 10.61 -8.86 3.02
C CYS A 81 9.66 -8.51 4.19
N VAL A 82 8.52 -9.19 4.29
CA VAL A 82 7.56 -8.99 5.40
C VAL A 82 8.17 -9.42 6.74
N LEU A 83 8.93 -10.52 6.78
CA LEU A 83 9.64 -10.95 7.98
C LEU A 83 10.67 -9.90 8.43
N LEU A 84 11.44 -9.33 7.51
CA LEU A 84 12.39 -8.26 7.82
C LEU A 84 11.69 -7.02 8.42
N LEU A 85 10.55 -6.62 7.86
CA LEU A 85 9.74 -5.54 8.43
C LEU A 85 9.19 -5.88 9.82
N GLY A 86 8.85 -7.15 10.06
CA GLY A 86 8.46 -7.64 11.39
C GLY A 86 9.59 -7.52 12.41
N VAL A 87 10.84 -7.81 12.03
CA VAL A 87 12.02 -7.62 12.88
C VAL A 87 12.22 -6.13 13.21
N VAL A 88 12.06 -5.25 12.23
CA VAL A 88 12.15 -3.80 12.44
C VAL A 88 11.07 -3.31 13.42
N TYR A 89 9.85 -3.85 13.33
CA TYR A 89 8.77 -3.50 14.25
C TYR A 89 9.11 -3.85 15.71
N VAL A 90 9.69 -5.03 15.95
CA VAL A 90 10.13 -5.45 17.29
C VAL A 90 11.27 -4.58 17.82
N ALA A 91 12.19 -4.15 16.94
CA ALA A 91 13.31 -3.30 17.32
C ALA A 91 12.88 -1.84 17.62
N SER A 92 12.06 -1.25 16.76
CA SER A 92 11.61 0.14 16.92
C SER A 92 10.26 0.38 16.22
N THR A 93 9.25 0.67 17.02
CA THR A 93 7.94 1.11 16.53
C THR A 93 8.01 2.45 15.80
N THR A 94 8.92 3.34 16.21
CA THR A 94 9.20 4.59 15.50
C THR A 94 9.69 4.31 14.08
N ALA A 95 10.73 3.49 13.90
CA ALA A 95 11.25 3.16 12.58
C ALA A 95 10.19 2.55 11.65
N PHE A 96 9.39 1.61 12.16
CA PHE A 96 8.30 1.00 11.42
C PHE A 96 7.21 2.01 11.01
N ASN A 97 6.82 2.92 11.91
CA ASN A 97 5.85 3.97 11.59
C ASN A 97 6.39 4.96 10.53
N ALA A 98 7.71 5.19 10.48
CA ALA A 98 8.33 5.95 9.38
C ALA A 98 8.13 5.22 8.05
N PHE A 99 8.44 3.93 8.03
CA PHE A 99 8.37 3.09 6.84
C PHE A 99 6.95 3.01 6.26
N ILE A 100 5.93 2.82 7.11
CA ILE A 100 4.52 2.84 6.66
C ILE A 100 4.19 4.18 6.02
N GLY A 101 4.56 5.28 6.68
CA GLY A 101 4.34 6.63 6.16
C GLY A 101 4.96 6.82 4.77
N THR A 102 6.24 6.47 4.63
CA THR A 102 6.95 6.54 3.35
C THR A 102 6.30 5.65 2.28
N THR A 103 5.84 4.45 2.64
CA THR A 103 5.16 3.54 1.69
C THR A 103 3.89 4.16 1.13
N VAL A 104 3.10 4.85 1.96
CA VAL A 104 1.88 5.56 1.52
C VAL A 104 2.23 6.67 0.53
N ILE A 105 3.29 7.44 0.79
CA ILE A 105 3.75 8.50 -0.12
C ILE A 105 4.20 7.90 -1.46
N VAL A 106 5.03 6.85 -1.43
CA VAL A 106 5.54 6.20 -2.65
C VAL A 106 4.38 5.61 -3.46
N ALA A 107 3.38 5.01 -2.81
CA ALA A 107 2.17 4.54 -3.48
C ALA A 107 1.40 5.68 -4.15
N GLN A 108 1.25 6.82 -3.46
CA GLN A 108 0.59 7.99 -4.01
C GLN A 108 1.33 8.57 -5.22
N ILE A 109 2.66 8.65 -5.16
CA ILE A 109 3.51 9.06 -6.29
C ILE A 109 3.35 8.08 -7.45
N SER A 110 3.33 6.77 -7.17
CA SER A 110 3.15 5.74 -8.20
C SER A 110 1.81 5.89 -8.94
N PHE A 111 0.76 6.37 -8.27
CA PHE A 111 -0.51 6.73 -8.93
C PHE A 111 -0.47 8.10 -9.63
N ALA A 112 0.33 9.04 -9.16
CA ALA A 112 0.48 10.36 -9.77
C ALA A 112 1.24 10.30 -11.11
N VAL A 113 2.23 9.41 -11.25
CA VAL A 113 3.03 9.24 -12.48
C VAL A 113 2.17 8.95 -13.73
N PRO A 114 1.29 7.93 -13.76
CA PRO A 114 0.44 7.69 -14.93
C PRO A 114 -0.57 8.82 -15.16
N ALA A 115 -1.08 9.46 -14.09
CA ALA A 115 -1.96 10.62 -14.21
C ALA A 115 -1.25 11.82 -14.90
N ALA A 116 0.01 12.08 -14.53
CA ALA A 116 0.85 13.11 -15.13
C ALA A 116 1.20 12.80 -16.59
N LEU A 117 1.57 11.55 -16.90
CA LEU A 117 1.83 11.09 -18.27
C LEU A 117 0.61 11.26 -19.18
N LEU A 118 -0.59 10.93 -18.68
CA LEU A 118 -1.85 11.11 -19.42
C LEU A 118 -2.19 12.57 -19.68
N LEU A 119 -1.88 13.47 -18.74
CA LEU A 119 -2.03 14.92 -18.91
C LEU A 119 -1.01 15.48 -19.90
N TYR A 120 0.25 15.07 -19.79
CA TYR A 120 1.33 15.48 -20.70
C TYR A 120 1.05 15.08 -22.15
N ARG A 121 0.52 13.87 -22.36
CA ARG A 121 0.14 13.36 -23.70
C ARG A 121 -1.27 13.78 -24.14
N ARG A 122 -1.92 14.72 -23.46
CA ARG A 122 -3.26 15.27 -23.77
C ARG A 122 -4.36 14.23 -24.02
N ARG A 123 -4.23 13.01 -23.48
CA ARG A 123 -5.11 11.87 -23.77
C ARG A 123 -5.22 11.54 -25.27
N ASP A 124 -4.08 11.53 -25.95
CA ASP A 124 -4.01 11.15 -27.37
C ASP A 124 -4.63 9.76 -27.65
N PRO A 125 -5.42 9.59 -28.73
CA PRO A 125 -6.06 8.32 -29.08
C PRO A 125 -5.10 7.15 -29.29
N SER A 126 -3.82 7.42 -29.55
CA SER A 126 -2.78 6.40 -29.74
C SER A 126 -2.44 5.65 -28.44
N TYR A 127 -2.60 6.31 -27.29
CA TYR A 127 -2.34 5.72 -25.97
C TYR A 127 -3.61 5.43 -25.17
N LEU A 128 -4.74 6.03 -25.59
CA LEU A 128 -6.05 5.78 -25.02
C LEU A 128 -6.99 5.27 -26.13
N PRO A 129 -7.00 3.95 -26.40
CA PRO A 129 -7.78 3.38 -27.48
C PRO A 129 -9.26 3.80 -27.38
N PRO A 130 -9.87 4.28 -28.46
CA PRO A 130 -11.28 4.63 -28.46
C PRO A 130 -12.16 3.46 -28.03
N ASN A 131 -11.76 2.22 -28.33
CA ASN A 131 -12.56 1.01 -28.12
C ASN A 131 -12.47 0.43 -26.68
N ARG A 132 -12.62 1.28 -25.65
CA ARG A 132 -12.62 0.85 -24.25
C ARG A 132 -14.06 0.61 -23.72
N PRO A 133 -14.28 -0.43 -22.90
CA PRO A 133 -15.60 -0.71 -22.32
C PRO A 133 -16.09 0.37 -21.35
N PHE A 134 -15.17 1.16 -20.76
CA PHE A 134 -15.51 2.28 -19.88
C PHE A 134 -14.90 3.60 -20.41
N ARG A 135 -15.74 4.41 -21.06
CA ARG A 135 -15.36 5.73 -21.59
C ARG A 135 -15.75 6.83 -20.60
N VAL A 136 -14.79 7.30 -19.82
CA VAL A 136 -14.98 8.53 -19.04
C VAL A 136 -14.98 9.76 -19.96
N PRO A 137 -15.92 10.71 -19.78
CA PRO A 137 -15.90 12.00 -20.46
C PRO A 137 -14.54 12.68 -20.32
N ALA A 138 -14.09 13.33 -21.39
CA ALA A 138 -12.76 13.93 -21.45
C ALA A 138 -12.52 14.89 -20.28
N VAL A 139 -13.49 15.77 -20.00
CA VAL A 139 -13.46 16.76 -18.92
C VAL A 139 -13.31 16.11 -17.54
N ILE A 140 -14.15 15.12 -17.20
CA ILE A 140 -14.12 14.44 -15.90
C ILE A 140 -12.76 13.81 -15.64
N GLY A 141 -12.18 13.20 -16.67
CA GLY A 141 -10.90 12.54 -16.49
C GLY A 141 -9.69 13.48 -16.55
N TYR A 142 -9.80 14.68 -17.14
CA TYR A 142 -8.81 15.74 -16.95
C TYR A 142 -8.83 16.24 -15.50
N ILE A 143 -10.03 16.53 -14.97
CA ILE A 143 -10.22 16.97 -13.58
C ILE A 143 -9.67 15.92 -12.61
N SER A 144 -10.04 14.65 -12.78
CA SER A 144 -9.58 13.56 -11.91
C SER A 144 -8.04 13.41 -11.90
N ASN A 145 -7.39 13.52 -13.06
CA ASN A 145 -5.93 13.45 -13.13
C ASN A 145 -5.26 14.66 -12.44
N VAL A 146 -5.80 15.87 -12.62
CA VAL A 146 -5.29 17.09 -11.97
C VAL A 146 -5.46 16.98 -10.45
N VAL A 147 -6.63 16.54 -9.98
CA VAL A 147 -6.89 16.31 -8.55
C VAL A 147 -5.92 15.27 -7.97
N CYS A 148 -5.62 14.17 -8.68
CA CYS A 148 -4.63 13.19 -8.22
C CYS A 148 -3.23 13.80 -8.03
N ILE A 149 -2.80 14.67 -8.94
CA ILE A 149 -1.48 15.33 -8.86
C ILE A 149 -1.46 16.35 -7.71
N ILE A 150 -2.49 17.20 -7.61
CA ILE A 150 -2.60 18.17 -6.51
C ILE A 150 -2.60 17.43 -5.17
N TRP A 151 -3.35 16.34 -5.06
CA TRP A 151 -3.39 15.52 -3.85
C TRP A 151 -2.04 14.90 -3.51
N ALA A 152 -1.30 14.40 -4.50
CA ALA A 152 0.05 13.89 -4.30
C ALA A 152 1.03 14.98 -3.82
N VAL A 153 0.94 16.19 -4.36
CA VAL A 153 1.75 17.34 -3.93
C VAL A 153 1.41 17.75 -2.50
N ILE A 154 0.11 17.82 -2.16
CA ILE A 154 -0.35 18.11 -0.80
C ILE A 154 0.26 17.11 0.18
N LEU A 155 0.11 15.80 -0.08
CA LEU A 155 0.65 14.77 0.82
C LEU A 155 2.17 14.82 0.97
N LEU A 156 2.90 15.17 -0.10
CA LEU A 156 4.35 15.35 -0.05
C LEU A 156 4.73 16.54 0.86
N VAL A 157 4.06 17.67 0.70
CA VAL A 157 4.28 18.86 1.54
C VAL A 157 3.97 18.56 3.01
N PHE A 158 2.83 17.91 3.30
CA PHE A 158 2.45 17.55 4.65
C PHE A 158 3.44 16.58 5.31
N PHE A 159 4.09 15.71 4.56
CA PHE A 159 5.15 14.83 5.09
C PHE A 159 6.48 15.54 5.32
N CYS A 160 6.76 16.62 4.58
CA CYS A 160 7.90 17.48 4.84
C CYS A 160 7.71 18.36 6.09
N PHE A 161 6.47 18.51 6.58
CA PHE A 161 6.20 19.20 7.84
C PHE A 161 6.47 18.29 9.05
N PRO A 162 7.32 18.71 10.02
CA PRO A 162 7.64 17.93 11.20
C PRO A 162 6.44 17.82 12.15
N THR A 163 6.15 16.60 12.62
CA THR A 163 4.99 16.31 13.49
C THR A 163 5.25 16.54 14.99
N SER A 164 6.34 17.21 15.38
CA SER A 164 6.69 17.47 16.79
C SER A 164 7.53 18.74 16.98
N PHE A 165 7.09 19.63 17.89
CA PHE A 165 7.85 20.77 18.42
C PHE A 165 8.37 20.43 19.84
N PRO A 166 9.60 20.80 20.26
CA PRO A 166 10.57 21.72 19.63
C PRO A 166 11.70 20.99 18.89
N VAL A 167 12.20 21.62 17.82
CA VAL A 167 13.31 21.13 16.99
C VAL A 167 14.64 21.54 17.63
N LYS A 168 15.36 20.60 18.27
CA LYS A 168 16.72 20.83 18.77
C LYS A 168 17.73 20.70 17.62
N ALA A 169 18.55 21.73 17.42
CA ALA A 169 19.48 21.92 16.31
C ALA A 169 20.68 20.95 16.20
N GLY A 170 20.66 19.82 16.92
CA GLY A 170 21.79 18.89 17.02
C GLY A 170 21.71 17.63 16.16
N ASN A 171 20.55 17.27 15.62
CA ASN A 171 20.37 16.09 14.76
C ASN A 171 19.68 16.49 13.47
N MET A 172 20.47 16.78 12.43
CA MET A 172 19.98 16.96 11.06
C MET A 172 19.59 15.62 10.39
N THR A 173 18.78 14.84 11.08
CA THR A 173 18.04 13.71 10.50
C THR A 173 16.68 13.67 11.19
N MET A 174 15.60 13.76 10.40
CA MET A 174 14.22 13.79 10.87
C MET A 174 13.85 12.48 11.60
N ARG A 175 14.19 12.41 12.89
CA ARG A 175 13.56 11.65 14.00
C ARG A 175 14.59 11.53 15.12
N ALA A 176 14.32 12.14 16.27
CA ALA A 176 15.09 11.90 17.47
C ALA A 176 14.14 11.76 18.67
N VAL A 177 14.20 10.54 19.25
CA VAL A 177 13.76 10.08 20.57
C VAL A 177 12.25 10.02 20.81
#